data_AF-A0A817H3G5-F1
#
_entry.id   AF-A0A817H3G5-F1
#
_cell.length_a   1.000
_cell.length_b   1.000
_cell.length_c   1.000
_cell.angle_alpha   90.00
_cell.angle_beta   90.00
_cell.angle_gamma   90.00
#
_symmetry.space_group_name_H-M   'P 1'
#
loop_
_entity.id
_entity.type
_entity.pdbx_description
1 polymer ?
#
loop_
_entity_poly.entity_id
_entity_poly.type
_entity_poly.pdbx_seq_one_letter_code
_entity_poly.pdbx_strand_id
1 'polypeptide(L)'
;MAYNKEALSLVVDIGIGMSQAAPGFDSPLQITSDMFQMIVERKMFQESKDELALILYGSDETNNDLADENNYQNINVAFSLSPANWHLFEEIQKIKRGNNPADLNRYDTILTHSSEVSEESNTMNKRS
;
A
#
# COMPACT_ATOMS: atom_id res chain seq x y z
N MET A 1 4.09 -5.68 30.10
CA MET A 1 3.00 -5.34 29.19
C MET A 1 3.28 -6.07 27.89
N ALA A 2 2.35 -6.89 27.40
CA ALA A 2 2.50 -7.51 26.10
C ALA A 2 2.53 -6.39 25.04
N TYR A 3 3.60 -6.34 24.27
CA TYR A 3 3.69 -5.43 23.14
C TYR A 3 2.83 -6.03 22.02
N ASN A 4 1.66 -5.45 21.77
CA ASN A 4 0.85 -5.85 20.61
C ASN A 4 1.46 -5.19 19.38
N LYS A 5 2.10 -6.01 18.55
CA LYS A 5 2.59 -5.63 17.25
C LYS A 5 1.40 -5.56 16.29
N GLU A 6 1.25 -4.44 15.57
CA GLU A 6 0.19 -4.29 14.58
C GLU A 6 0.74 -4.41 13.15
N ALA A 7 -0.09 -4.91 12.24
CA ALA A 7 0.16 -4.89 10.79
C ALA A 7 -0.81 -3.90 10.14
N LEU A 8 -0.28 -2.94 9.38
CA LEU A 8 -1.04 -1.87 8.73
C LEU A 8 -0.78 -1.87 7.23
N SER A 9 -1.80 -2.08 6.41
CA SER A 9 -1.66 -1.89 4.96
C SER A 9 -2.22 -0.54 4.53
N LEU A 10 -1.35 0.23 3.88
CA LEU A 10 -1.67 1.46 3.20
C LEU A 10 -2.09 1.10 1.77
N VAL A 11 -3.39 1.16 1.52
CA VAL A 11 -3.97 0.80 0.23
C VAL A 11 -4.48 2.06 -0.46
N VAL A 12 -4.03 2.31 -1.70
CA VAL A 12 -4.39 3.52 -2.44
C VAL A 12 -4.74 3.23 -3.89
N ASP A 13 -5.81 3.86 -4.36
CA ASP A 13 -6.14 3.98 -5.77
C ASP A 13 -5.30 5.09 -6.41
N ILE A 14 -4.58 4.76 -7.47
CA ILE A 14 -3.75 5.67 -8.26
C ILE A 14 -4.26 5.82 -9.70
N GLY A 15 -5.43 5.29 -10.01
CA GLY A 15 -6.03 5.32 -11.35
C GLY A 15 -6.44 6.71 -11.82
N ILE A 16 -6.91 6.79 -13.06
CA ILE A 16 -7.21 8.04 -13.79
C ILE A 16 -8.04 9.07 -12.99
N GLY A 17 -9.02 8.59 -12.21
CA GLY A 17 -9.94 9.44 -11.45
C GLY A 17 -9.30 10.13 -10.24
N MET A 18 -8.25 9.56 -9.67
CA MET A 18 -7.66 10.01 -8.40
C MET A 18 -6.80 11.28 -8.53
N SER A 19 -6.41 11.65 -9.75
CA SER A 19 -5.61 12.86 -10.00
C SER A 19 -6.42 14.05 -10.48
N GLN A 20 -7.76 13.96 -10.47
CA GLN A 20 -8.62 15.07 -10.87
C GLN A 20 -8.91 15.97 -9.67
N ALA A 21 -8.74 17.28 -9.84
CA ALA A 21 -9.10 18.29 -8.86
C ALA A 21 -9.62 19.55 -9.54
N ALA A 22 -10.44 20.31 -8.81
CA ALA A 22 -10.79 21.66 -9.21
C ALA A 22 -9.55 22.58 -9.10
N PRO A 23 -9.46 23.64 -9.92
CA PRO A 23 -8.34 24.58 -9.85
C PRO A 23 -8.17 25.16 -8.43
N GLY A 24 -6.95 25.07 -7.91
CA GLY A 24 -6.61 25.55 -6.56
C GLY A 24 -6.85 24.56 -5.42
N PHE A 25 -7.27 23.33 -5.73
CA PHE A 25 -7.41 22.24 -4.75
C PHE A 25 -6.45 21.10 -5.08
N ASP A 26 -6.01 20.39 -4.03
CA ASP A 26 -5.23 19.17 -4.19
C ASP A 26 -6.14 18.02 -4.65
N SER A 27 -5.59 17.16 -5.50
CA SER A 27 -6.25 15.93 -5.93
C SER A 27 -6.36 14.92 -4.78
N PRO A 28 -7.36 14.03 -4.83
CA PRO A 28 -7.46 12.92 -3.86
C PRO A 28 -6.16 12.13 -3.73
N LEU A 29 -5.41 11.94 -4.82
CA LEU A 29 -4.11 11.28 -4.81
C LEU A 29 -3.07 12.05 -3.99
N GLN A 30 -2.96 13.38 -4.19
CA GLN A 30 -2.02 14.22 -3.44
C GLN A 30 -2.34 14.21 -1.94
N ILE A 31 -3.61 14.42 -1.59
CA ILE A 31 -4.08 14.38 -0.20
C ILE A 31 -3.75 13.02 0.44
N THR A 32 -3.97 11.93 -0.29
CA THR A 32 -3.69 10.57 0.20
C THR A 32 -2.20 10.34 0.42
N SER A 33 -1.35 10.76 -0.53
CA SER A 33 0.10 10.66 -0.40
C SER A 33 0.63 11.44 0.80
N ASP A 34 0.15 12.66 1.03
CA ASP A 34 0.54 13.47 2.19
C ASP A 34 0.11 12.81 3.53
N MET A 35 -1.09 12.24 3.56
CA MET A 35 -1.59 11.50 4.72
C MET A 35 -0.75 10.24 4.99
N PHE A 36 -0.37 9.50 3.95
CA PHE A 36 0.48 8.31 4.08
C PHE A 36 1.87 8.68 4.58
N GLN A 37 2.47 9.75 4.06
CA GLN A 37 3.75 10.28 4.55
C GLN A 37 3.67 10.59 6.04
N MET A 38 2.64 11.32 6.48
CA MET A 38 2.44 11.66 7.89
C MET A 38 2.32 10.41 8.77
N ILE A 39 1.63 9.35 8.30
CA ILE A 39 1.52 8.08 9.03
C ILE A 39 2.90 7.42 9.18
N VAL A 40 3.65 7.32 8.07
CA VAL A 40 4.95 6.64 8.05
C VAL A 40 5.98 7.40 8.88
N GLU A 41 6.09 8.71 8.71
CA GLU A 41 6.96 9.57 9.51
C GLU A 41 6.68 9.39 11.00
N ARG A 42 5.40 9.43 11.39
CA ARG A 42 5.01 9.24 12.79
C ARG A 42 5.42 7.87 13.33
N LYS A 43 5.25 6.80 12.55
CA LYS A 43 5.66 5.44 12.97
C LYS A 43 7.18 5.33 13.10
N MET A 44 7.94 5.94 12.19
CA MET A 44 9.41 5.99 12.26
C MET A 44 9.90 6.76 13.49
N PHE A 45 9.35 7.94 13.77
CA PHE A 45 9.74 8.75 14.94
C PHE A 45 9.40 8.11 16.28
N GLN A 46 8.38 7.26 16.31
CA GLN A 46 8.00 6.52 17.52
C GLN A 46 8.81 5.23 17.71
N GLU A 47 9.75 4.91 16.80
CA GLU A 47 10.46 3.63 16.75
C GLU A 47 9.49 2.44 16.88
N SER A 48 8.33 2.54 16.21
CA SER A 48 7.31 1.50 16.30
C SER A 48 7.81 0.20 15.64
N LYS A 49 7.46 -0.95 16.25
CA LYS A 49 7.69 -2.28 15.67
C LYS A 49 6.52 -2.75 14.81
N ASP A 50 5.54 -1.88 14.58
CA ASP A 50 4.43 -2.16 13.67
C ASP A 50 4.98 -2.34 12.25
N GLU A 51 4.38 -3.29 11.54
CA GLU A 51 4.70 -3.53 10.14
C GLU A 51 3.71 -2.81 9.24
N LEU A 52 4.24 -2.24 8.16
CA LEU A 52 3.47 -1.54 7.16
C LEU A 52 3.66 -2.19 5.78
N ALA A 53 2.61 -2.21 4.98
CA ALA A 53 2.65 -2.54 3.57
C ALA A 53 2.07 -1.38 2.74
N LEU A 54 2.53 -1.20 1.51
CA LEU A 54 1.98 -0.23 0.56
C LEU A 54 1.50 -0.96 -0.70
N ILE A 55 0.22 -0.81 -1.02
CA ILE A 55 -0.41 -1.44 -2.18
C ILE A 55 -1.06 -0.36 -3.05
N LEU A 56 -0.69 -0.35 -4.33
CA LEU A 56 -1.14 0.62 -5.34
C LEU A 56 -2.10 -0.07 -6.32
N TYR A 57 -3.27 0.53 -6.55
CA TYR A 57 -4.29 0.05 -7.49
C TYR A 57 -4.43 0.97 -8.69
N GLY A 58 -4.67 0.41 -9.87
CA GLY A 58 -4.72 1.18 -11.11
C GLY A 58 -3.32 1.54 -11.63
N SER A 59 -2.28 0.84 -11.16
CA SER A 59 -0.91 0.97 -11.65
C SER A 59 -0.78 0.47 -13.09
N ASP A 60 0.24 0.97 -13.79
CA ASP A 60 0.60 0.45 -15.12
C ASP A 60 1.25 -0.94 -15.02
N GLU A 61 1.85 -1.24 -13.88
CA GLU A 61 2.49 -2.51 -13.57
C GLU A 61 1.57 -3.40 -12.73
N THR A 62 1.70 -4.71 -12.90
CA THR A 62 1.09 -5.73 -12.01
C THR A 62 2.23 -6.44 -11.30
N ASN A 63 2.30 -6.30 -9.98
CA ASN A 63 3.30 -6.93 -9.13
C ASN A 63 2.66 -7.32 -7.81
N ASN A 64 2.04 -8.48 -7.80
CA ASN A 64 1.46 -9.11 -6.61
C ASN A 64 1.37 -10.63 -6.85
N ASP A 65 1.46 -11.42 -5.78
CA ASP A 65 1.54 -12.89 -5.87
C ASP A 65 0.22 -13.56 -6.27
N LEU A 66 -0.89 -12.82 -6.27
CA LEU A 66 -2.19 -13.31 -6.70
C LEU A 66 -2.46 -13.09 -8.20
N ALA A 67 -1.61 -12.34 -8.89
CA ALA A 67 -1.79 -12.01 -10.30
C ALA A 67 -1.74 -13.26 -11.19
N ASP A 68 -2.79 -13.41 -12.00
CA ASP A 68 -2.84 -14.39 -13.09
C ASP A 68 -3.14 -13.71 -14.43
N GLU A 69 -3.52 -14.44 -15.47
CA GLU A 69 -3.76 -13.84 -16.80
C GLU A 69 -4.92 -12.83 -16.82
N ASN A 70 -5.88 -12.91 -15.88
CA ASN A 70 -7.10 -12.09 -15.91
C ASN A 70 -7.46 -11.45 -14.57
N ASN A 71 -6.93 -11.96 -13.45
CA ASN A 71 -7.27 -11.52 -12.10
C ASN A 71 -6.11 -10.74 -11.47
N TYR A 72 -6.44 -9.86 -10.51
CA TYR A 72 -5.50 -9.06 -9.74
C TYR A 72 -4.52 -8.24 -10.60
N GLN A 73 -4.98 -7.79 -11.77
CA GLN A 73 -4.22 -6.94 -12.68
C GLN A 73 -4.17 -5.50 -12.20
N ASN A 74 -3.13 -4.77 -12.57
CA ASN A 74 -2.95 -3.35 -12.26
C ASN A 74 -2.89 -3.09 -10.74
N ILE A 75 -2.40 -4.08 -10.00
CA ILE A 75 -2.13 -4.02 -8.56
C ILE A 75 -0.63 -4.21 -8.36
N ASN A 76 0.01 -3.25 -7.69
CA ASN A 76 1.42 -3.29 -7.35
C ASN A 76 1.61 -3.21 -5.83
N VAL A 77 2.22 -4.24 -5.25
CA VAL A 77 2.73 -4.21 -3.87
C VAL A 77 4.07 -3.46 -3.90
N ALA A 78 4.01 -2.14 -3.74
CA ALA A 78 5.18 -1.27 -3.80
C ALA A 78 6.09 -1.39 -2.57
N PHE A 79 5.55 -1.84 -1.45
CA PHE A 79 6.31 -2.16 -0.25
C PHE A 79 5.64 -3.33 0.46
N SER A 80 6.34 -4.46 0.55
CA SER A 80 5.89 -5.63 1.30
C SER A 80 5.80 -5.32 2.79
N LEU A 81 4.99 -6.09 3.52
CA LEU A 81 4.80 -5.90 4.95
C LEU A 81 6.17 -5.94 5.66
N SER A 82 6.52 -4.84 6.34
CA SER A 82 7.84 -4.63 6.96
C SER A 82 7.83 -3.40 7.87
N PRO A 83 8.76 -3.26 8.85
CA PRO A 83 8.80 -2.08 9.72
C PRO A 83 8.94 -0.76 8.95
N ALA A 84 8.31 0.30 9.47
CA ALA A 84 8.39 1.64 8.90
C ALA A 84 9.85 2.06 8.70
N ASN A 85 10.21 2.44 7.47
CA ASN A 85 11.56 2.86 7.15
C ASN A 85 11.57 3.94 6.06
N TRP A 86 12.75 4.48 5.80
CA TRP A 86 12.93 5.52 4.79
C TRP A 86 12.56 5.06 3.38
N HIS A 87 12.73 3.78 3.06
CA HIS A 87 12.36 3.24 1.76
C HIS A 87 10.84 3.33 1.51
N LEU A 88 10.01 2.95 2.50
CA LEU A 88 8.55 3.13 2.41
C LEU A 88 8.16 4.61 2.21
N PHE A 89 8.84 5.52 2.92
CA PHE A 89 8.61 6.95 2.74
C PHE A 89 8.92 7.41 1.31
N GLU A 90 10.05 6.98 0.74
CA GLU A 90 10.43 7.26 -0.66
C GLU A 90 9.44 6.67 -1.65
N GLU A 91 8.92 5.45 -1.43
CA GLU A 91 7.92 4.86 -2.30
C GLU A 91 6.62 5.67 -2.32
N ILE A 92 6.19 6.21 -1.18
CA ILE A 92 5.02 7.10 -1.13
C ILE A 92 5.25 8.38 -1.93
N GLN A 93 6.45 8.96 -1.89
CA GLN A 93 6.80 10.14 -2.70
C GLN A 93 6.80 9.86 -4.21
N LYS A 94 7.09 8.61 -4.59
CA LYS A 94 7.10 8.18 -6.00
C LYS A 94 5.71 7.86 -6.54
N ILE A 95 4.69 7.79 -5.68
CA ILE A 95 3.32 7.54 -6.10
C ILE A 95 2.91 8.56 -7.16
N LYS A 96 2.56 8.04 -8.33
CA LYS A 96 2.08 8.80 -9.47
C LYS A 96 0.79 8.19 -9.96
N ARG A 97 0.05 9.00 -10.69
CA ARG A 97 -1.12 8.54 -11.44
C ARG A 97 -0.74 7.39 -12.37
N GLY A 98 -1.49 6.30 -12.32
CA GLY A 98 -1.52 5.25 -13.32
C GLY A 98 -2.52 5.53 -14.44
N ASN A 99 -2.36 4.79 -15.55
CA ASN A 99 -3.17 4.95 -16.75
C ASN A 99 -4.35 3.98 -16.84
N ASN A 100 -4.44 3.05 -15.91
CA ASN A 100 -5.55 2.12 -15.86
C ASN A 100 -6.67 2.70 -15.00
N PRO A 101 -7.94 2.53 -15.40
CA PRO A 101 -9.04 2.70 -14.44
C PRO A 101 -8.78 1.72 -13.30
N ALA A 102 -8.95 2.16 -12.07
CA ALA A 102 -9.07 1.22 -10.97
C ALA A 102 -10.37 0.46 -11.19
N ASP A 103 -10.29 -0.70 -11.84
CA ASP A 103 -11.38 -1.68 -11.82
C ASP A 103 -11.36 -2.31 -10.43
N LEU A 104 -11.84 -1.52 -9.47
CA LEU A 104 -11.73 -1.79 -8.05
C LEU A 104 -12.81 -2.81 -7.68
N ASN A 105 -12.64 -4.06 -8.09
CA ASN A 105 -13.36 -5.17 -7.48
C ASN A 105 -12.95 -5.22 -6.02
N ARG A 106 -13.82 -4.72 -5.14
CA ARG A 106 -13.58 -4.56 -3.70
C ARG A 106 -13.11 -5.84 -2.99
N TYR A 107 -13.36 -7.00 -3.60
CA TYR A 107 -12.88 -8.31 -3.12
C TYR A 107 -11.39 -8.52 -3.37
N ASP A 108 -10.87 -8.13 -4.53
CA ASP A 108 -9.47 -8.31 -4.90
C ASP A 108 -8.58 -7.56 -3.93
N THR A 109 -9.02 -6.36 -3.51
CA THR A 109 -8.30 -5.56 -2.52
C THR A 109 -8.14 -6.23 -1.16
N ILE A 110 -9.23 -6.80 -0.66
CA ILE A 110 -9.22 -7.48 0.64
C ILE A 110 -8.38 -8.75 0.55
N LEU A 111 -8.43 -9.46 -0.58
CA LEU A 111 -7.70 -10.70 -0.79
C LEU A 111 -6.19 -10.46 -0.93
N THR A 112 -5.74 -9.49 -1.73
CA THR A 112 -4.32 -9.13 -1.85
C THR A 112 -3.76 -8.64 -0.50
N HIS A 113 -4.54 -7.84 0.24
CA HIS A 113 -4.12 -7.46 1.59
C HIS A 113 -4.02 -8.66 2.53
N SER A 114 -5.01 -9.55 2.50
CA SER A 114 -5.06 -10.72 3.39
C SER A 114 -3.98 -11.75 3.06
N SER A 115 -3.61 -11.91 1.79
CA SER A 115 -2.52 -12.80 1.36
C SER A 115 -1.19 -12.31 1.90
N GLU A 116 -0.87 -11.01 1.75
CA GLU A 116 0.37 -10.42 2.24
C GLU A 116 0.54 -10.60 3.77
N VAL A 117 -0.51 -10.32 4.54
CA VAL A 117 -0.48 -10.50 6.00
C VAL A 117 -0.34 -11.97 6.40
N SER A 118 -0.96 -12.88 5.63
CA SER A 118 -0.93 -14.33 5.91
C SER A 118 0.42 -14.97 5.60
N GLU A 119 1.07 -14.56 4.52
CA GLU A 119 2.39 -15.06 4.14
C GLU A 119 3.45 -14.68 5.16
N GLU A 120 3.45 -13.42 5.62
CA GLU A 120 4.43 -12.97 6.61
C GLU A 120 4.24 -13.66 7.97
N SER A 121 2.98 -13.85 8.40
CA SER A 121 2.66 -14.63 9.61
C SER A 121 3.22 -16.06 9.55
N ASN A 122 3.18 -16.70 8.37
CA ASN A 122 3.71 -18.05 8.18
C ASN A 122 5.26 -18.08 8.11
N THR A 123 5.90 -17.04 7.59
CA THR A 123 7.37 -16.96 7.57
C THR A 123 7.96 -16.67 8.94
N MET A 124 7.29 -15.85 9.77
CA MET A 124 7.69 -15.62 11.16
C MET A 124 7.64 -16.90 11.99
N ASN A 125 6.59 -17.73 11.82
CA ASN A 125 6.42 -18.97 12.59
C ASN A 125 7.40 -20.10 12.20
N LYS A 126 8.07 -19.98 11.04
CA LYS A 126 9.12 -20.91 10.60
C LYS A 126 10.54 -20.51 11.05
N ARG A 127 10.72 -19.28 11.54
CA ARG A 127 12.03 -18.74 11.98
C ARG A 127 12.20 -18.73 13.51
N SER A 128 11.17 -19.14 14.26
CA SER A 128 11.16 -19.36 15.71
C SER A 128 11.33 -20.83 16.07
#